data_AF-A0A9N9U357-F1
#
_entry.id   AF-A0A9N9U357-F1
#
_cell.length_a   1.000
_cell.length_b   1.000
_cell.length_c   1.000
_cell.angle_alpha   90.00
_cell.angle_beta   90.00
_cell.angle_gamma   90.00
#
_symmetry.space_group_name_H-M   'P 1'
#
loop_
_entity.id
_entity.type
_entity.pdbx_description
1 polymer ?
#
loop_
_entity_poly.entity_id
_entity_poly.type
_entity_poly.pdbx_seq_one_letter_code
_entity_poly.pdbx_strand_id
1 'polypeptide(L)'
;MVLVEWHCTPIGGLREAMLRLSLEAAEAGEYDEVDILSTPKTTTAFRSASPHFKIMLRGDDNGRRVSHEHHVKIAHRDASGRTWRYQIQKRNREESYDYTTLVATNSHRSNSPRRRREQREAEAARLAAAASQQAQPDGWYADPWAGDTGKTWRWFQNGQWSGHTR
;
A
#
# COMPACT_ATOMS: atom_id res chain seq x y z
N MET A 1 10.64 9.04 -12.95
CA MET A 1 11.27 7.84 -13.52
C MET A 1 11.88 7.06 -12.37
N VAL A 2 11.61 5.77 -12.25
CA VAL A 2 12.19 4.93 -11.18
C VAL A 2 13.54 4.38 -11.67
N LEU A 3 14.60 4.56 -10.89
CA LEU A 3 15.92 3.99 -11.16
C LEU A 3 15.90 2.50 -10.79
N VAL A 4 16.47 1.64 -11.65
CA VAL A 4 16.52 0.19 -11.39
C VAL A 4 17.95 -0.34 -11.50
N GLU A 5 18.42 -0.98 -10.44
CA GLU A 5 19.70 -1.68 -10.38
C GLU A 5 19.49 -3.20 -10.22
N TRP A 6 20.37 -4.02 -10.82
CA TRP A 6 20.30 -5.48 -10.78
C TRP A 6 21.54 -6.07 -10.08
N HIS A 7 21.32 -6.85 -9.04
CA HIS A 7 22.37 -7.63 -8.36
C HIS A 7 22.22 -9.15 -8.56
N CYS A 8 21.33 -9.53 -9.48
CA CYS A 8 21.14 -10.92 -9.89
C CYS A 8 20.88 -10.99 -11.39
N THR A 9 21.06 -12.18 -11.96
CA THR A 9 20.99 -12.39 -13.43
C THR A 9 19.85 -13.36 -13.78
N PRO A 10 18.57 -12.93 -13.73
CA PRO A 10 17.47 -13.75 -14.22
C PRO A 10 17.53 -13.88 -15.76
N ILE A 11 17.00 -14.99 -16.26
CA ILE A 11 17.03 -15.34 -17.69
C ILE A 11 15.63 -15.27 -18.31
N GLY A 12 15.56 -14.92 -19.59
CA GLY A 12 14.31 -14.91 -20.38
C GLY A 12 13.21 -14.03 -19.76
N GLY A 13 11.96 -14.45 -19.91
CA GLY A 13 10.78 -13.71 -19.41
C GLY A 13 10.74 -13.50 -17.89
N LEU A 14 11.55 -14.23 -17.11
CA LEU A 14 11.65 -14.01 -15.67
C LEU A 14 12.21 -12.62 -15.35
N ARG A 15 13.14 -12.13 -16.17
CA ARG A 15 13.73 -10.79 -16.00
C ARG A 15 12.66 -9.71 -16.16
N GLU A 16 11.83 -9.83 -17.18
CA GLU A 16 10.74 -8.89 -17.48
C GLU A 16 9.67 -8.91 -16.38
N ALA A 17 9.28 -10.10 -15.92
CA ALA A 17 8.31 -10.23 -14.83
C ALA A 17 8.84 -9.66 -13.52
N MET A 18 10.10 -9.94 -13.17
CA MET A 18 10.71 -9.37 -11.96
C MET A 18 10.80 -7.85 -12.05
N LEU A 19 11.17 -7.30 -13.22
CA LEU A 19 11.19 -5.86 -13.43
C LEU A 19 9.81 -5.25 -13.20
N ARG A 20 8.79 -5.77 -13.87
CA ARG A 20 7.41 -5.29 -13.75
C ARG A 20 6.93 -5.31 -12.30
N LEU A 21 7.06 -6.46 -11.61
CA LEU A 21 6.62 -6.59 -10.22
C LEU A 21 7.39 -5.67 -9.26
N SER A 22 8.65 -5.38 -9.55
CA SER A 22 9.45 -4.46 -8.72
C SER A 22 9.04 -3.01 -8.93
N LEU A 23 8.73 -2.63 -10.18
CA LEU A 23 8.20 -1.31 -10.50
C LEU A 23 6.80 -1.10 -9.89
N GLU A 24 5.91 -2.08 -9.98
CA GLU A 24 4.59 -2.05 -9.32
C GLU A 24 4.74 -1.81 -7.80
N ALA A 25 5.72 -2.47 -7.15
CA ALA A 25 5.99 -2.30 -5.73
C ALA A 25 6.57 -0.90 -5.40
N ALA A 26 7.42 -0.36 -6.29
CA ALA A 26 8.00 0.96 -6.15
C ALA A 26 6.94 2.06 -6.27
N GLU A 27 6.14 2.01 -7.33
CA GLU A 27 5.07 2.96 -7.61
C GLU A 27 4.02 2.99 -6.49
N ALA A 28 3.55 1.83 -6.08
CA ALA A 28 2.55 1.75 -5.02
C ALA A 28 3.08 2.25 -3.66
N GLY A 29 4.39 2.21 -3.44
CA GLY A 29 5.05 2.73 -2.25
C GLY A 29 5.58 4.16 -2.36
N GLU A 30 5.55 4.76 -3.54
CA GLU A 30 6.19 6.05 -3.89
C GLU A 30 7.70 6.05 -3.67
N TYR A 31 8.34 4.97 -4.11
CA TYR A 31 9.79 4.85 -4.18
C TYR A 31 10.30 5.32 -5.55
N ASP A 32 11.50 5.88 -5.55
CA ASP A 32 12.17 6.40 -6.76
C ASP A 32 13.35 5.53 -7.22
N GLU A 33 13.80 4.58 -6.39
CA GLU A 33 14.83 3.61 -6.73
C GLU A 33 14.46 2.18 -6.29
N VAL A 34 14.93 1.22 -7.08
CA VAL A 34 14.75 -0.21 -6.86
C VAL A 34 16.05 -0.96 -7.15
N ASP A 35 16.57 -1.69 -6.17
CA ASP A 35 17.62 -2.68 -6.39
C ASP A 35 17.02 -4.08 -6.37
N ILE A 36 17.20 -4.87 -7.42
CA ILE A 36 16.73 -6.25 -7.50
C ILE A 36 17.84 -7.18 -7.01
N LEU A 37 17.67 -7.72 -5.80
CA LEU A 37 18.74 -8.35 -5.03
C LEU A 37 18.89 -9.85 -5.28
N SER A 38 17.83 -10.54 -5.69
CA SER A 38 17.87 -12.00 -5.84
C SER A 38 16.91 -12.50 -6.90
N THR A 39 17.18 -13.67 -7.46
CA THR A 39 16.17 -14.44 -8.21
C THR A 39 15.17 -15.11 -7.25
N PRO A 40 14.00 -15.54 -7.73
CA PRO A 40 13.02 -16.21 -6.88
C PRO A 40 13.54 -17.51 -6.28
N LYS A 41 13.27 -17.72 -4.99
CA LYS A 41 13.60 -18.96 -4.27
C LYS A 41 12.35 -19.55 -3.63
N THR A 42 12.25 -20.88 -3.63
CA THR A 42 11.16 -21.63 -2.99
C THR A 42 11.56 -22.28 -1.66
N THR A 43 12.80 -22.07 -1.22
CA THR A 43 13.36 -22.60 0.02
C THR A 43 14.10 -21.53 0.80
N THR A 44 13.83 -21.47 2.10
CA THR A 44 14.52 -20.57 3.05
C THR A 44 14.88 -21.39 4.29
N ALA A 45 16.14 -21.38 4.73
CA ALA A 45 16.61 -22.15 5.89
C ALA A 45 16.16 -23.63 5.88
N PHE A 46 16.31 -24.28 4.72
CA PHE A 46 15.91 -25.68 4.48
C PHE A 46 14.41 -26.00 4.59
N ARG A 47 13.54 -24.99 4.76
CA ARG A 47 12.09 -25.13 4.78
C ARG A 47 11.48 -24.65 3.47
N SER A 48 10.35 -25.27 3.07
CA SER A 48 9.53 -24.78 1.96
C SER A 48 8.99 -23.40 2.28
N ALA A 49 9.23 -22.44 1.39
CA ALA A 49 8.74 -21.07 1.51
C ALA A 49 7.87 -20.72 0.31
N SER A 50 6.98 -19.75 0.47
CA SER A 50 6.32 -19.14 -0.69
C SER A 50 7.40 -18.60 -1.63
N PRO A 51 7.30 -18.87 -2.94
CA PRO A 51 8.25 -18.32 -3.90
C PRO A 51 8.31 -16.81 -3.77
N HIS A 52 9.50 -16.27 -3.60
CA HIS A 52 9.70 -14.83 -3.47
C HIS A 52 11.09 -14.44 -3.95
N PHE A 53 11.23 -13.17 -4.31
CA PHE A 53 12.53 -12.55 -4.54
C PHE A 53 12.66 -11.29 -3.70
N LYS A 54 13.90 -10.83 -3.51
CA LYS A 54 14.21 -9.67 -2.68
C LYS A 54 14.49 -8.46 -3.55
N ILE A 55 13.96 -7.32 -3.12
CA ILE A 55 14.29 -6.00 -3.67
C ILE A 55 14.64 -5.04 -2.53
N MET A 56 15.47 -4.03 -2.80
CA MET A 56 15.62 -2.85 -1.95
C MET A 56 14.84 -1.72 -2.59
N LEU A 57 13.96 -1.06 -1.84
CA LEU A 57 13.22 0.11 -2.29
C LEU A 57 13.77 1.33 -1.57
N ARG A 58 14.17 2.37 -2.32
CA ARG A 58 14.59 3.66 -1.73
C ARG A 58 13.69 4.78 -2.23
N GLY A 59 13.50 5.77 -1.36
CA GLY A 59 12.59 6.88 -1.60
C GLY A 59 12.86 8.02 -0.64
N ASP A 60 12.11 9.10 -0.80
CA ASP A 60 12.11 10.24 0.11
C ASP A 60 10.82 10.24 0.95
N ASP A 61 10.97 10.45 2.26
CA ASP A 61 9.87 10.70 3.17
C ASP A 61 10.13 12.01 3.90
N ASN A 62 9.58 13.10 3.37
CA ASN A 62 9.67 14.45 3.92
C ASN A 62 11.12 14.96 4.07
N GLY A 63 11.91 14.85 2.99
CA GLY A 63 13.31 15.27 2.94
C GLY A 63 14.29 14.28 3.60
N ARG A 64 13.80 13.12 4.05
CA ARG A 64 14.61 12.05 4.60
C ARG A 64 14.63 10.87 3.65
N ARG A 65 15.84 10.46 3.26
CA ARG A 65 16.05 9.21 2.53
C ARG A 65 15.64 8.00 3.39
N VAL A 66 14.78 7.16 2.84
CA VAL A 66 14.36 5.89 3.45
C VAL A 66 14.75 4.72 2.56
N SER A 67 14.98 3.56 3.19
CA SER A 67 15.34 2.33 2.48
C SER A 67 14.65 1.13 3.13
N HIS A 68 14.02 0.31 2.31
CA HIS A 68 13.24 -0.84 2.76
C HIS A 68 13.57 -2.08 1.92
N GLU A 69 14.16 -3.10 2.54
CA GLU A 69 14.19 -4.44 1.93
C GLU A 69 12.75 -4.93 1.79
N HIS A 70 12.36 -5.48 0.66
CA HIS A 70 11.03 -6.01 0.42
C HIS A 70 11.12 -7.41 -0.19
N HIS A 71 10.27 -8.32 0.29
CA HIS A 71 10.19 -9.68 -0.25
C HIS A 71 8.95 -9.78 -1.11
N VAL A 72 9.13 -9.73 -2.42
CA VAL A 72 8.03 -9.86 -3.38
C VAL A 72 7.63 -11.32 -3.48
N LYS A 73 6.51 -11.69 -2.86
CA LYS A 73 5.96 -13.05 -2.92
C LYS A 73 5.20 -13.23 -4.23
N ILE A 74 5.65 -14.17 -5.05
CA ILE A 74 5.11 -14.38 -6.39
C ILE A 74 4.15 -15.56 -6.44
N ALA A 75 3.10 -15.40 -7.22
CA ALA A 75 2.15 -16.43 -7.58
C ALA A 75 1.80 -16.34 -9.07
N HIS A 76 1.18 -17.39 -9.61
CA HIS A 76 0.60 -17.39 -10.94
C HIS A 76 -0.86 -16.95 -10.84
N ARG A 77 -1.32 -16.10 -11.74
CA ARG A 77 -2.75 -15.80 -11.92
C ARG A 77 -3.24 -16.42 -13.23
N ASP A 78 -4.19 -17.34 -13.14
CA ASP A 78 -4.75 -17.99 -14.33
C ASP A 78 -5.73 -17.07 -15.08
N ALA A 79 -6.17 -17.51 -16.26
CA ALA A 79 -7.12 -16.78 -17.10
C ALA A 79 -8.49 -16.57 -16.43
N SER A 80 -8.86 -17.40 -15.44
CA SER A 80 -10.07 -17.25 -14.64
C SER A 80 -9.89 -16.25 -13.47
N GLY A 81 -8.68 -15.72 -13.30
CA GLY A 81 -8.32 -14.78 -12.24
C GLY A 81 -7.96 -15.45 -10.92
N ARG A 82 -7.89 -16.78 -10.84
CA ARG A 82 -7.49 -17.50 -9.63
C ARG A 82 -5.97 -17.50 -9.48
N THR A 83 -5.53 -17.40 -8.23
CA THR A 83 -4.11 -17.31 -7.88
C THR A 83 -3.60 -18.65 -7.39
N TRP A 84 -2.59 -19.19 -8.08
CA TRP A 84 -1.96 -20.46 -7.78
C TRP A 84 -0.52 -20.26 -7.31
N ARG A 85 -0.06 -21.12 -6.40
CA ARG A 85 1.32 -21.06 -5.91
C ARG A 85 2.28 -21.33 -7.07
N TYR A 86 3.16 -20.37 -7.36
CA TYR A 86 4.20 -20.56 -8.36
C TYR A 86 5.11 -21.74 -7.94
N GLN A 87 5.33 -22.70 -8.82
CA GLN A 87 6.22 -23.82 -8.55
C GLN A 87 7.40 -23.75 -9.52
N ILE A 88 8.61 -23.58 -8.98
CA ILE A 88 9.84 -23.73 -9.78
C ILE A 88 10.02 -25.23 -10.01
N GLN A 89 9.62 -25.73 -11.18
CA GLN A 89 9.73 -27.15 -11.50
C GLN A 89 11.21 -27.58 -11.49
N LYS A 90 11.54 -28.63 -10.74
CA LYS A 90 12.91 -29.18 -10.68
C LYS A 90 13.25 -30.14 -11.81
N ARG A 91 12.28 -30.70 -12.54
CA ARG A 91 12.47 -31.73 -13.60
C ARG A 91 11.15 -31.89 -14.37
N ASN A 92 11.09 -31.38 -15.61
CA ASN A 92 10.04 -31.53 -16.63
C ASN A 92 8.74 -32.30 -16.31
N ARG A 93 7.59 -31.62 -16.36
CA ARG A 93 6.42 -31.89 -17.25
C ARG A 93 5.22 -31.01 -16.84
N GLU A 94 5.15 -29.82 -17.45
CA GLU A 94 3.99 -28.93 -17.73
C GLU A 94 3.07 -28.55 -16.55
N GLU A 95 2.71 -27.29 -16.27
CA GLU A 95 2.71 -26.04 -17.04
C GLU A 95 3.96 -25.18 -16.76
N SER A 96 4.66 -24.78 -17.83
CA SER A 96 5.56 -23.63 -17.77
C SER A 96 4.68 -22.38 -17.69
N TYR A 97 4.35 -21.92 -16.48
CA TYR A 97 3.57 -20.69 -16.33
C TYR A 97 4.28 -19.56 -17.07
N ASP A 98 3.57 -18.91 -17.99
CA ASP A 98 4.08 -17.73 -18.68
C ASP A 98 4.45 -16.68 -17.62
N TYR A 99 5.67 -16.16 -17.68
CA TYR A 99 6.16 -15.14 -16.76
C TYR A 99 5.29 -13.87 -16.75
N THR A 100 4.55 -13.61 -17.83
CA THR A 100 3.58 -12.50 -17.90
C THR A 100 2.46 -12.64 -16.86
N THR A 101 2.09 -13.86 -16.49
CA THR A 101 1.02 -14.17 -15.54
C THR A 101 1.42 -14.08 -14.07
N LEU A 102 2.70 -13.78 -13.78
CA LEU A 102 3.19 -13.64 -12.42
C LEU A 102 2.58 -12.42 -11.73
N VAL A 103 2.16 -12.59 -10.48
CA VAL A 103 1.60 -11.50 -9.66
C VAL A 103 2.27 -11.47 -8.30
N ALA A 104 2.45 -10.27 -7.75
CA ALA A 104 2.82 -10.09 -6.35
C ALA A 104 1.59 -10.34 -5.47
N THR A 105 1.76 -11.09 -4.38
CA THR A 105 0.66 -11.49 -3.48
C THR A 105 0.73 -10.84 -2.11
N ASN A 106 1.83 -10.18 -1.78
CA ASN A 106 2.01 -9.53 -0.51
C ASN A 106 1.67 -8.04 -0.59
N SER A 107 1.05 -7.53 0.47
CA SER A 107 0.75 -6.11 0.61
C SER A 107 2.03 -5.28 0.77
N HIS A 108 1.97 -4.00 0.36
CA HIS A 108 3.03 -3.03 0.55
C HIS A 108 3.40 -2.86 2.04
N ARG A 109 4.63 -2.41 2.30
CA ARG A 109 5.10 -2.19 3.67
C ARG A 109 4.27 -1.12 4.36
N SER A 110 3.92 -1.36 5.63
CA SER A 110 3.13 -0.42 6.46
C SER A 110 3.77 0.96 6.62
N ASN A 111 5.09 1.04 6.43
CA ASN A 111 5.89 2.24 6.63
C ASN A 111 6.37 2.85 5.30
N SER A 112 5.72 2.55 4.18
CA SER A 112 6.06 3.20 2.91
C SER A 112 5.85 4.72 2.98
N PRO A 113 6.62 5.51 2.19
CA PRO A 113 6.40 6.94 2.04
C PRO A 113 4.94 7.32 1.83
N ARG A 114 4.28 6.64 0.88
CA ARG A 114 2.84 6.83 0.60
C ARG A 114 1.97 6.68 1.85
N ARG A 115 2.10 5.56 2.58
CA ARG A 115 1.24 5.27 3.73
C ARG A 115 1.49 6.23 4.88
N ARG A 116 2.73 6.68 5.07
CA ARG A 116 3.04 7.73 6.05
C ARG A 116 2.45 9.08 5.66
N ARG A 117 2.48 9.43 4.37
CA ARG A 117 1.80 10.64 3.87
C ARG A 117 0.30 10.57 4.12
N GLU A 118 -0.36 9.48 3.72
CA GLU A 118 -1.79 9.25 3.97
C GLU A 118 -2.15 9.34 5.46
N GLN A 119 -1.31 8.80 6.36
CA GLN A 119 -1.51 8.93 7.81
C GLN A 119 -1.41 10.39 8.29
N ARG A 120 -0.42 11.15 7.81
CA ARG A 120 -0.26 12.57 8.15
C ARG A 120 -1.42 13.41 7.62
N GLU A 121 -1.89 13.15 6.41
CA GLU A 121 -3.05 13.83 5.82
C GLU A 121 -4.33 13.54 6.62
N ALA A 122 -4.53 12.28 7.02
CA ALA A 122 -5.66 11.90 7.86
C ALA A 122 -5.60 12.54 9.25
N GLU A 123 -4.41 12.61 9.86
CA GLU A 123 -4.22 13.27 11.15
C GLU A 123 -4.43 14.79 11.04
N ALA A 124 -3.90 15.44 10.01
CA ALA A 124 -4.10 16.86 9.75
C ALA A 124 -5.58 17.18 9.51
N ALA A 125 -6.30 16.35 8.75
CA ALA A 125 -7.74 16.49 8.56
C ALA A 125 -8.51 16.32 9.88
N ARG A 126 -8.13 15.36 10.72
CA ARG A 126 -8.73 15.16 12.05
C ARG A 126 -8.50 16.36 12.97
N LEU A 127 -7.29 16.92 12.97
CA LEU A 127 -6.95 18.11 13.75
C LEU A 127 -7.68 19.36 13.24
N ALA A 128 -7.79 19.55 11.92
CA ALA A 128 -8.56 20.64 11.34
C ALA A 128 -10.05 20.54 11.68
N ALA A 129 -10.63 19.33 11.65
CA ALA A 129 -12.01 19.10 12.07
C ALA A 129 -12.22 19.40 13.56
N ALA A 130 -11.29 19.00 14.43
CA ALA A 130 -11.34 19.30 15.87
C ALA A 130 -11.22 20.82 16.15
N ALA A 131 -10.31 21.51 15.46
CA ALA A 131 -10.17 22.96 15.56
C ALA A 131 -11.43 23.71 15.08
N SER A 132 -12.09 23.21 14.03
CA SER A 132 -13.34 23.80 13.52
C SER A 132 -14.50 23.66 14.50
N GLN A 133 -14.54 22.56 15.28
CA GLN A 133 -15.56 22.34 16.32
C GLN A 133 -15.28 23.17 17.58
N GLN A 134 -14.01 23.44 17.91
CA GLN A 134 -13.64 24.31 19.03
C GLN A 134 -13.79 25.80 18.72
N ALA A 135 -13.82 26.19 17.44
CA ALA A 135 -13.95 27.59 17.02
C ALA A 135 -15.39 28.12 17.03
N GLN A 136 -16.40 27.26 17.14
CA GLN A 136 -17.79 27.72 17.31
C GLN A 136 -18.02 28.07 18.79
N PRO A 137 -18.20 29.36 19.14
CA PRO A 137 -18.51 29.74 20.51
C PRO A 137 -19.85 29.15 20.92
N ASP A 138 -20.04 28.94 22.22
CA ASP A 138 -21.32 28.51 22.77
C ASP A 138 -22.43 29.48 22.33
N GLY A 139 -23.53 28.95 21.77
CA GLY A 139 -24.49 29.80 21.10
C GLY A 139 -25.65 29.07 20.43
N TRP A 140 -26.63 29.84 19.98
CA TRP A 140 -27.72 29.34 19.13
C TRP A 140 -27.30 29.39 17.67
N TYR A 141 -27.35 28.25 16.99
CA TYR A 141 -27.06 28.10 15.57
C TYR A 141 -28.20 27.38 14.87
N ALA A 142 -28.25 27.46 13.53
CA ALA A 142 -29.23 26.71 12.75
C ALA A 142 -29.11 25.21 13.07
N ASP A 143 -30.23 24.53 13.32
CA ASP A 143 -30.23 23.09 13.63
C ASP A 143 -29.72 22.32 12.39
N PRO A 144 -28.57 21.62 12.45
CA PRO A 144 -28.08 20.83 11.33
C PRO A 144 -29.01 19.68 10.95
N TRP A 145 -29.98 19.35 11.81
CA TRP A 145 -31.03 18.35 11.59
C TRP A 145 -32.43 18.96 11.41
N ALA A 146 -32.54 20.23 11.00
CA ALA A 146 -33.83 20.93 10.87
C ALA A 146 -34.87 20.16 10.01
N GLY A 147 -34.42 19.40 9.01
CA GLY A 147 -35.30 18.57 8.17
C GLY A 147 -35.95 17.39 8.89
N ASP A 148 -35.32 16.88 9.95
CA ASP A 148 -35.80 15.72 10.72
C ASP A 148 -36.54 16.15 11.99
N THR A 149 -36.09 17.23 12.63
CA THR A 149 -36.61 17.69 13.93
C THR A 149 -37.71 18.74 13.82
N GLY A 150 -37.81 19.41 12.66
CA GLY A 150 -38.69 20.57 12.46
C GLY A 150 -38.32 21.78 13.31
N LYS A 151 -37.10 21.82 13.88
CA LYS A 151 -36.60 22.92 14.71
C LYS A 151 -35.66 23.82 13.92
N THR A 152 -35.69 25.11 14.21
CA THR A 152 -34.91 26.10 13.45
C THR A 152 -33.54 26.32 14.09
N TRP A 153 -33.48 26.35 15.42
CA TRP A 153 -32.24 26.62 16.16
C TRP A 153 -31.90 25.53 17.16
N ARG A 154 -30.61 25.24 17.32
CA ARG A 154 -30.04 24.35 18.34
C ARG A 154 -28.89 25.01 19.07
N TRP A 155 -28.81 24.79 20.37
CA TRP A 155 -27.72 25.31 21.20
C TRP A 155 -26.48 24.44 21.05
N PHE A 156 -25.37 25.03 20.61
CA PHE A 156 -24.05 24.43 20.58
C PHE A 156 -23.30 24.83 21.85
N GLN A 157 -22.67 23.87 22.52
CA GLN A 157 -21.87 24.14 23.72
C GLN A 157 -20.69 23.19 23.81
N ASN A 158 -19.53 23.69 24.24
CA ASN A 158 -18.33 22.88 24.48
C ASN A 158 -17.93 21.98 23.29
N GLY A 159 -18.10 22.47 22.06
CA GLY A 159 -17.76 21.70 20.86
C GLY A 159 -18.81 20.64 20.46
N GLN A 160 -19.98 20.59 21.10
CA GLN A 160 -21.03 19.61 20.82
C GLN A 160 -22.41 20.26 20.68
N TRP A 161 -23.24 19.70 19.79
CA TRP A 161 -24.64 20.07 19.69
C TRP A 161 -25.42 19.52 20.87
N SER A 162 -26.11 20.39 21.63
CA SER A 162 -26.94 19.96 22.74
C SER A 162 -28.34 19.51 22.29
N GLY A 163 -29.08 18.88 23.20
CA GLY A 163 -30.49 18.55 23.00
C GLY A 163 -31.44 19.78 23.01
N HIS A 164 -30.95 20.97 23.38
CA HIS A 164 -31.79 22.17 23.48
C HIS A 164 -32.06 22.77 22.10
N THR A 165 -33.34 22.85 21.74
CA THR A 165 -33.83 23.36 20.46
C THR A 165 -34.90 24.43 20.65
N ARG A 166 -35.04 25.36 19.71
CA ARG A 166 -36.13 26.34 19.66
C ARG A 166 -36.53 26.71 18.23
#